data_AF-A0AAV2IEA8-F1
#
_entry.id   AF-A0AAV2IEA8-F1
#
_cell.length_a   1.000
_cell.length_b   1.000
_cell.length_c   1.000
_cell.angle_alpha   90.00
_cell.angle_beta   90.00
_cell.angle_gamma   90.00
#
_symmetry.space_group_name_H-M   'P 1'
#
loop_
_entity.id
_entity.type
_entity.pdbx_description
1 polymer ?
#
loop_
_entity_poly.entity_id
_entity_poly.type
_entity_poly.pdbx_seq_one_letter_code
_entity_poly.pdbx_strand_id
1 'polypeptide(L)' 'MTSSDYVPRPLDHTSVIKFDRGKQESYCRVVILDDSLFEDEETFTVLLSDPVGGKLGKISSIQIIIEP' A
#
# COMPACT_ATOMS: atom_id res chain seq x y z
N MET A 1 -9.99 -18.71 -11.70
CA MET A 1 -10.88 -17.66 -11.17
C MET A 1 -10.00 -16.96 -10.17
N THR A 2 -9.58 -15.72 -10.43
CA THR A 2 -8.67 -15.01 -9.53
C THR A 2 -9.48 -14.43 -8.38
N SER A 3 -9.08 -14.76 -7.16
CA SER A 3 -9.57 -14.18 -5.91
C SER A 3 -9.08 -12.73 -5.80
N SER A 4 -9.26 -12.10 -4.65
CA SER A 4 -8.57 -10.84 -4.36
C SER A 4 -7.63 -11.06 -3.20
N ASP A 5 -6.34 -10.80 -3.41
CA ASP A 5 -5.28 -11.25 -2.47
C ASP A 5 -4.84 -10.12 -1.55
N TYR A 6 -5.47 -8.96 -1.67
CA TYR A 6 -5.25 -7.84 -0.78
C TYR A 6 -6.48 -6.96 -0.65
N VAL A 7 -6.54 -6.24 0.47
CA VAL A 7 -7.55 -5.20 0.69
C VAL A 7 -6.99 -3.87 0.15
N PRO A 8 -7.59 -3.28 -0.91
CA PRO A 8 -7.12 -2.02 -1.46
C PRO A 8 -7.34 -0.88 -0.47
N ARG A 9 -6.39 0.04 -0.41
CA ARG A 9 -6.54 1.32 0.29
C ARG A 9 -7.06 2.37 -0.71
N PRO A 10 -8.25 2.95 -0.51
CA PRO A 10 -8.81 3.90 -1.47
C PRO A 10 -7.98 5.18 -1.55
N LEU A 11 -7.98 5.84 -2.70
CA LEU A 11 -7.31 7.12 -2.91
C LEU A 11 -8.16 8.28 -2.35
N ASP A 12 -8.41 8.25 -1.04
CA ASP A 12 -9.16 9.27 -0.33
C ASP A 12 -8.61 9.52 1.08
N HIS A 13 -9.31 10.37 1.83
CA HIS A 13 -8.90 10.81 3.17
C HIS A 13 -8.85 9.67 4.22
N THR A 14 -9.41 8.50 3.93
CA THR A 14 -9.31 7.33 4.82
C THR A 14 -7.94 6.64 4.72
N SER A 15 -7.15 6.96 3.69
CA SER A 15 -5.83 6.38 3.46
C SER A 15 -4.65 7.24 3.90
N VAL A 16 -4.91 8.37 4.57
CA VAL A 16 -3.90 9.35 4.96
C VAL A 16 -2.89 8.76 5.96
N ILE A 17 -1.61 8.99 5.69
CA ILE A 17 -0.50 8.69 6.60
C ILE A 17 -0.12 9.98 7.31
N LYS A 18 -0.20 9.99 8.64
CA LYS A 18 0.10 11.16 9.46
C LYS A 18 1.43 11.00 10.18
N PHE A 19 2.26 12.03 10.09
CA PHE A 19 3.46 12.15 10.90
C PHE A 19 3.16 13.05 12.09
N ASP A 20 3.09 12.48 13.29
CA ASP A 20 2.99 13.28 14.51
C ASP A 20 4.30 14.02 14.81
N ARG A 21 4.23 15.03 15.68
CA ARG A 21 5.39 15.86 16.03
C ARG A 21 6.57 14.99 16.48
N GLY A 22 7.70 15.14 15.79
CA GLY A 22 8.94 14.42 16.09
C GLY A 22 9.01 12.99 15.53
N LYS A 23 7.95 12.50 14.85
CA LYS A 23 7.99 11.23 14.14
C LYS A 23 8.70 11.40 12.80
N GLN A 24 9.69 10.54 12.56
CA GLN A 24 10.38 10.42 11.28
C GLN A 24 9.80 9.30 10.41
N GLU A 25 9.03 8.40 11.02
CA GLU A 25 8.46 7.22 10.37
C GLU A 25 6.98 7.08 10.75
N SER A 26 6.19 6.57 9.81
CA SER A 26 4.80 6.16 10.00
C SER A 26 4.49 5.00 9.05
N TYR A 27 3.57 4.13 9.44
CA TYR A 27 3.28 2.90 8.70
C TYR A 27 2.06 3.06 7.77
N CYS A 28 2.20 2.55 6.55
CA CYS A 28 1.10 2.28 5.64
C CYS A 28 0.79 0.78 5.70
N ARG A 29 -0.27 0.37 6.40
CA ARG A 29 -0.62 -1.06 6.52
C ARG A 29 -1.44 -1.51 5.32
N VAL A 30 -0.95 -2.53 4.61
CA VAL A 30 -1.71 -3.28 3.61
C VAL A 30 -2.06 -4.65 4.20
N VAL A 31 -3.26 -5.13 3.93
CA VAL A 31 -3.71 -6.47 4.36
C VAL A 31 -3.65 -7.39 3.16
N ILE A 32 -2.93 -8.49 3.30
CA ILE A 32 -2.90 -9.60 2.34
C ILE A 32 -3.95 -10.62 2.77
N LEU A 33 -4.69 -11.14 1.79
CA LEU A 33 -5.71 -12.15 1.96
C LEU A 33 -5.10 -13.48 1.50
N ASP A 34 -5.03 -14.43 2.42
CA ASP A 34 -4.48 -15.76 2.20
C ASP A 34 -5.66 -16.75 2.09
N ASP A 35 -5.80 -17.39 0.94
CA ASP A 35 -6.82 -18.39 0.69
C ASP A 35 -6.20 -19.71 0.18
N SER A 36 -7.04 -20.73 -0.04
CA SER A 36 -6.56 -22.10 -0.33
C SER A 36 -6.46 -22.39 -1.84
N LEU A 37 -6.73 -21.41 -2.69
CA LEU A 37 -6.65 -21.55 -4.13
C LEU A 37 -5.20 -21.41 -4.57
N PHE A 38 -4.80 -22.23 -5.55
CA PHE A 38 -3.55 -21.99 -6.25
C PHE A 38 -3.80 -20.89 -7.28
N GLU A 39 -3.00 -19.84 -7.20
CA GLU A 39 -3.06 -18.67 -8.08
C GLU A 39 -1.70 -18.45 -8.75
N ASP A 40 -1.70 -17.73 -9.86
CA ASP A 40 -0.46 -17.35 -10.52
C ASP A 40 0.17 -16.16 -9.78
N GLU A 41 1.42 -15.80 -10.12
CA GLU A 41 2.07 -14.62 -9.53
C GLU A 41 1.23 -13.34 -9.76
N GLU A 42 1.02 -12.59 -8.68
CA GLU A 42 0.17 -11.42 -8.64
C GLU A 42 0.96 -10.18 -8.22
N THR A 43 0.67 -9.02 -8.83
CA THR A 43 1.39 -7.78 -8.50
C THR A 43 0.46 -6.61 -8.28
N PHE A 44 0.78 -5.78 -7.29
CA PHE A 44 0.10 -4.52 -7.05
C PHE A 44 1.09 -3.42 -6.66
N THR A 45 0.66 -2.16 -6.79
CA THR A 45 1.48 -1.00 -6.47
C THR A 45 0.92 -0.24 -5.28
N VAL A 46 1.79 0.12 -4.34
CA VAL A 46 1.49 1.10 -3.30
C VAL A 46 2.16 2.40 -3.69
N LEU A 47 1.39 3.49 -3.75
CA LEU A 47 1.87 4.82 -4.08
C LEU A 47 1.53 5.82 -2.98
N LEU A 48 2.42 6.78 -2.74
CA LEU A 48 2.15 7.98 -1.97
C LEU A 48 1.71 9.09 -2.92
N SER A 49 0.62 9.78 -2.58
CA SER A 49 0.10 10.94 -3.30
C SER A 49 -0.19 12.12 -2.36
N ASP A 50 -0.45 13.29 -2.94
CA ASP A 50 -1.03 14.46 -2.27
C ASP A 50 -0.39 14.86 -0.93
N PRO A 51 0.94 15.15 -0.91
CA PRO A 51 1.61 15.53 0.32
C PRO A 51 1.06 16.86 0.86
N VAL A 52 0.80 16.92 2.17
CA VAL A 52 0.39 18.13 2.87
C VAL A 52 1.50 18.59 3.81
N GLY A 53 1.91 19.85 3.71
CA GLY A 53 2.95 20.43 4.58
C GLY A 53 4.39 19.98 4.25
N GLY A 54 4.61 19.36 3.09
CA GLY A 54 5.91 18.85 2.67
C GLY A 54 5.95 18.52 1.17
N LYS A 55 6.92 17.69 0.79
CA LYS A 55 7.06 17.18 -0.58
C LYS A 55 7.41 15.69 -0.53
N LEU A 56 6.92 14.94 -1.51
CA LEU A 56 7.34 13.55 -1.68
C LEU A 56 8.79 13.49 -2.17
N GLY A 57 9.54 12.51 -1.67
CA GLY A 57 10.89 12.23 -2.13
C GLY A 57 10.91 11.48 -3.47
N LYS A 58 12.11 11.13 -3.93
CA LYS A 58 12.30 10.39 -5.20
C LYS A 58 11.61 9.02 -5.21
N ILE A 59 11.55 8.36 -4.05
CA ILE A 59 10.90 7.06 -3.89
C ILE A 59 9.54 7.31 -3.26
N SER A 60 8.48 7.19 -4.06
CA SER A 60 7.09 7.40 -3.64
C SER A 60 6.16 6.28 -4.08
N SER A 61 6.68 5.25 -4.73
CA SER A 61 5.94 4.05 -5.12
C SER A 61 6.78 2.81 -4.92
N ILE A 62 6.11 1.70 -4.65
CA ILE A 62 6.70 0.37 -4.55
C ILE A 62 5.76 -0.64 -5.19
N GLN A 63 6.32 -1.58 -5.95
CA GLN A 63 5.60 -2.73 -6.47
C GLN A 63 5.77 -3.89 -5.48
N ILE A 64 4.66 -4.53 -5.14
CA ILE A 64 4.60 -5.73 -4.31
C ILE A 64 4.28 -6.90 -5.23
N ILE A 65 4.95 -8.03 -4.98
CA ILE A 65 4.75 -9.30 -5.69
C ILE A 65 4.22 -10.29 -4.66
N ILE A 66 3.13 -10.97 -5.00
CA ILE A 66 2.56 -12.09 -4.27
C ILE A 66 2.92 -13.35 -5.06
N GLU A 67 3.68 -14.24 -4.44
CA GLU A 67 4.10 -15.50 -5.05
C GLU A 67 2.98 -16.57 -4.91
N PRO A 68 2.95 -17.59 -5.81
CA PRO A 68 2.00 -18.70 -5.77
C PRO A 68 2.00 -19.56 -4.51
#